data_AF-A0A9P7BGY8-F1
#
_entry.id   AF-A0A9P7BGY8-F1
#
_cell.length_a   1.000
_cell.length_b   1.000
_cell.length_c   1.000
_cell.angle_alpha   90.00
_cell.angle_beta   90.00
_cell.angle_gamma   90.00
#
_symmetry.space_group_name_H-M   'P 1'
#
loop_
_entity.id
_entity.type
_entity.pdbx_description
1 polymer ?
#
loop_
_entity_poly.entity_id
_entity_poly.type
_entity_poly.pdbx_seq_one_letter_code
_entity_poly.pdbx_strand_id
1 'polypeptide(L)'
;MLVGYIFKQETFNFVKITSVIGLFIGVLCVTLNDNPQTSESTKFQIILLGDMLALLSALCYGIYSILLKLKVKDDSRMDMKLFFGFVGVFNIVLLWPSLIIVHYLGLEPFELPPNKEVWFVVLFNCSISFLADFLWARAMLLTSPLTVTVGLCLTIPLAMICDVVFKFKLNSPIYFFGAFLVCFSFYWINKSEQDEN
;
A
#
# COMPACT_ATOMS: atom_id res chain seq x y z
N MET A 1 -0.75 2.64 13.59
CA MET A 1 -1.07 3.48 14.76
C MET A 1 -2.03 2.85 15.76
N LEU A 2 -3.37 2.92 15.62
CA LEU A 2 -4.29 2.45 16.68
C LEU A 2 -4.05 0.99 17.09
N VAL A 3 -4.04 0.08 16.12
CA VAL A 3 -3.76 -1.34 16.38
C VAL A 3 -2.32 -1.51 16.87
N GLY A 4 -1.36 -0.77 16.32
CA GLY A 4 0.06 -0.86 16.69
C GLY A 4 0.31 -0.45 18.15
N TYR A 5 -0.42 0.55 18.63
CA TYR A 5 -0.40 0.98 20.02
C TYR A 5 -0.99 -0.06 20.96
N ILE A 6 -2.13 -0.67 20.61
CA ILE A 6 -2.76 -1.73 21.43
C ILE A 6 -1.77 -2.89 21.67
N PHE A 7 -0.99 -3.24 20.65
CA PHE A 7 0.03 -4.29 20.73
C PHE A 7 1.41 -3.80 21.22
N LYS A 8 1.52 -2.56 21.72
CA LYS A 8 2.76 -1.93 22.21
C LYS A 8 3.93 -1.96 21.21
N GLN A 9 3.62 -1.94 19.91
CA GLN A 9 4.62 -1.82 18.85
C GLN A 9 4.84 -0.37 18.40
N GLU A 10 3.91 0.53 18.74
CA GLU A 10 4.02 1.95 18.43
C GLU A 10 3.68 2.78 19.66
N THR A 11 4.42 3.86 19.87
CA THR A 11 4.20 4.87 20.90
C THR A 11 3.23 5.95 20.38
N PHE A 12 2.37 6.44 21.27
CA PHE A 12 1.58 7.64 20.98
C PHE A 12 2.44 8.88 21.23
N ASN A 13 3.00 9.43 20.16
CA ASN A 13 3.66 10.73 20.19
C ASN A 13 2.77 11.77 19.51
N PHE A 14 2.65 12.95 20.11
CA PHE A 14 1.88 14.06 19.53
C PHE A 14 2.38 14.43 18.14
N VAL A 15 3.70 14.36 17.91
CA VAL A 15 4.33 14.60 16.60
C VAL A 15 3.86 13.60 15.55
N LYS A 16 3.73 12.31 15.92
CA LYS A 16 3.24 11.26 15.01
C LYS A 16 1.79 11.50 14.63
N ILE A 17 0.94 11.90 15.59
CA ILE A 17 -0.49 12.19 15.33
C ILE A 17 -0.63 13.37 14.37
N THR A 18 0.02 14.50 14.65
CA THR A 18 -0.09 15.69 13.78
C THR A 18 0.45 15.41 12.39
N SER A 19 1.52 14.62 12.27
CA SER A 19 2.08 14.20 10.98
C SER A 19 1.14 13.28 10.21
N VAL A 20 0.45 12.34 10.85
CA VAL A 20 -0.55 11.46 10.21
C VAL A 20 -1.77 12.26 9.75
N ILE A 21 -2.25 13.21 10.56
CA ILE A 21 -3.33 14.12 10.15
C ILE A 21 -2.90 14.94 8.94
N GLY A 22 -1.68 15.49 8.97
CA GLY A 22 -1.08 16.13 7.81
C GLY A 22 -1.12 15.21 6.60
N LEU A 23 -0.57 14.01 6.71
CA LEU A 23 -0.51 13.05 5.60
C LEU A 23 -1.88 12.82 4.97
N PHE A 24 -2.91 12.64 5.81
CA PHE A 24 -4.29 12.44 5.37
C PHE A 24 -4.81 13.66 4.59
N ILE A 25 -4.57 14.88 5.07
CA ILE A 25 -4.92 16.12 4.35
C ILE A 25 -4.18 16.19 3.01
N GLY A 26 -2.88 15.85 2.99
CA GLY A 26 -2.07 15.85 1.77
C GLY A 26 -2.60 14.88 0.72
N VAL A 27 -2.95 13.65 1.13
CA VAL A 27 -3.59 12.65 0.27
C VAL A 27 -4.94 13.15 -0.24
N LEU A 28 -5.79 13.71 0.62
CA LEU A 28 -7.08 14.28 0.21
C LEU A 28 -6.93 15.39 -0.83
N CYS A 29 -5.98 16.31 -0.66
CA CYS A 29 -5.71 17.38 -1.63
C CYS A 29 -5.32 16.82 -3.00
N VAL A 30 -4.52 15.75 -3.03
CA VAL A 30 -4.14 15.06 -4.27
C VAL A 30 -5.35 14.36 -4.91
N THR A 31 -6.08 13.55 -4.13
CA THR A 31 -7.21 12.77 -4.62
C THR A 31 -8.37 13.64 -5.13
N LEU A 32 -8.65 14.78 -4.48
CA LEU A 32 -9.70 15.70 -4.93
C LEU A 32 -9.37 16.41 -6.25
N ASN A 33 -8.08 16.50 -6.60
CA ASN A 33 -7.64 17.11 -7.84
C ASN A 33 -7.51 16.09 -8.99
N ASP A 34 -7.49 14.80 -8.68
CA ASP A 34 -7.61 13.76 -9.70
C ASP A 34 -9.07 13.73 -10.19
N ASN A 35 -9.26 14.00 -11.48
CA ASN A 35 -10.58 13.92 -12.10
C ASN A 35 -11.09 12.47 -12.05
N PRO A 36 -12.16 12.17 -11.30
CA PRO A 36 -12.64 10.81 -11.22
C PRO A 36 -13.26 10.40 -12.55
N GLN A 37 -12.78 9.29 -13.12
CA GLN A 37 -13.39 8.59 -14.25
C GLN A 37 -14.64 7.83 -13.77
N THR A 38 -15.57 8.50 -13.10
CA THR A 38 -16.82 7.87 -12.66
C THR A 38 -17.76 7.84 -13.85
N SER A 39 -17.99 6.63 -14.38
CA SER A 39 -19.09 6.40 -15.31
C SER A 39 -20.41 6.75 -14.62
N GLU A 40 -21.22 7.61 -15.22
CA GLU A 40 -22.55 7.96 -14.73
C GLU A 40 -23.38 6.66 -14.61
N SER A 41 -23.96 6.39 -13.43
CA SER A 41 -24.88 5.29 -13.06
C SER A 41 -24.40 4.14 -12.15
N THR A 42 -23.34 4.29 -11.35
CA THR A 42 -23.06 3.30 -10.28
C THR A 42 -24.08 3.43 -9.13
N LYS A 43 -24.78 2.33 -8.80
CA LYS A 43 -25.76 2.30 -7.69
C LYS A 43 -25.09 2.60 -6.34
N PHE A 44 -25.73 3.39 -5.49
CA PHE A 44 -25.26 3.71 -4.14
C PHE A 44 -24.88 2.46 -3.32
N GLN A 45 -25.63 1.37 -3.46
CA GLN A 45 -25.35 0.10 -2.76
C GLN A 45 -23.99 -0.50 -3.14
N ILE A 46 -23.57 -0.37 -4.41
CA ILE A 46 -22.29 -0.89 -4.90
C ILE A 46 -21.14 -0.05 -4.34
N ILE A 47 -21.31 1.28 -4.30
CA ILE A 47 -20.35 2.20 -3.71
C ILE A 47 -20.17 1.89 -2.21
N LEU A 48 -21.27 1.78 -1.47
CA LEU A 48 -21.23 1.46 -0.04
C LEU A 48 -20.56 0.11 0.23
N LEU A 49 -20.87 -0.91 -0.56
CA LEU A 49 -20.25 -2.23 -0.42
C LEU A 49 -18.74 -2.18 -0.71
N GLY A 50 -18.33 -1.42 -1.73
CA GLY A 50 -16.92 -1.16 -2.04
C GLY A 50 -16.18 -0.46 -0.90
N ASP A 51 -16.76 0.60 -0.35
CA ASP A 51 -16.19 1.34 0.79
C ASP A 51 -16.04 0.44 2.02
N MET A 52 -17.05 -0.39 2.32
CA MET A 52 -16.97 -1.36 3.42
C MET A 52 -15.88 -2.42 3.20
N LEU A 53 -15.76 -2.95 1.98
CA LEU A 53 -14.69 -3.90 1.64
C LEU A 53 -13.30 -3.25 1.72
N ALA A 54 -13.15 -2.00 1.29
CA ALA A 54 -11.90 -1.25 1.36
C ALA A 54 -11.49 -1.01 2.82
N LEU A 55 -12.42 -0.60 3.68
CA LEU A 55 -12.18 -0.44 5.12
C LEU A 55 -11.81 -1.75 5.80
N LEU A 56 -12.49 -2.85 5.45
CA LEU A 56 -12.16 -4.18 5.97
C LEU A 56 -10.76 -4.62 5.52
N SER A 57 -10.41 -4.41 4.26
CA SER A 57 -9.07 -4.69 3.72
C SER A 57 -7.98 -3.88 4.43
N ALA A 58 -8.21 -2.58 4.63
CA ALA A 58 -7.28 -1.70 5.35
C ALA A 58 -7.07 -2.16 6.80
N LEU A 59 -8.13 -2.59 7.48
CA LEU A 59 -8.05 -3.15 8.84
C LEU A 59 -7.26 -4.47 8.85
N CYS A 60 -7.59 -5.42 7.96
CA CYS A 60 -6.90 -6.70 7.85
C CYS A 60 -5.40 -6.52 7.55
N TYR A 61 -5.05 -5.62 6.64
CA TYR A 61 -3.66 -5.29 6.31
C TYR A 61 -2.92 -4.65 7.50
N GLY A 62 -3.59 -3.74 8.22
CA GLY A 62 -3.07 -3.15 9.45
C GLY A 62 -2.79 -4.21 10.53
N ILE A 63 -3.70 -5.17 10.73
CA ILE A 63 -3.48 -6.28 11.66
C ILE A 63 -2.33 -7.18 11.18
N TYR A 64 -2.30 -7.54 9.89
CA TYR A 64 -1.27 -8.37 9.30
C TYR A 64 0.14 -7.78 9.50
N SER A 65 0.33 -6.50 9.19
CA SER A 65 1.62 -5.82 9.35
C SER A 65 2.14 -5.85 10.80
N ILE A 66 1.25 -5.64 11.77
CA ILE A 66 1.59 -5.68 13.19
C ILE A 66 1.90 -7.10 13.65
N LEU A 67 1.08 -8.08 13.25
CA LEU A 67 1.34 -9.50 13.57
C LEU A 67 2.65 -9.98 12.95
N LEU A 68 2.97 -9.54 11.74
CA LEU A 68 4.23 -9.82 11.08
C LEU A 68 5.39 -9.30 11.93
N LYS A 69 5.38 -8.01 12.29
CA LYS A 69 6.40 -7.43 13.18
C LYS A 69 6.51 -8.17 14.52
N LEU A 70 5.38 -8.52 15.14
CA LEU A 70 5.31 -9.18 16.45
C LEU A 70 5.84 -10.61 16.45
N LYS A 71 5.53 -11.40 15.41
CA LYS A 71 5.94 -12.80 15.33
C LYS A 71 7.39 -12.93 14.89
N VAL A 72 7.84 -12.03 14.03
CA VAL A 72 9.13 -12.16 13.38
C VAL A 72 10.25 -11.57 14.24
N LYS A 73 10.02 -10.51 15.04
CA LYS A 73 10.86 -9.88 16.10
C LYS A 73 12.39 -9.80 15.89
N ASP A 74 13.07 -10.92 15.67
CA ASP A 74 14.47 -11.03 15.30
C ASP A 74 14.61 -11.62 13.87
N ASP A 75 15.29 -10.90 12.97
CA ASP A 75 15.64 -11.38 11.61
C ASP A 75 16.41 -12.73 11.66
N SER A 76 17.07 -13.02 12.78
CA SER A 76 17.80 -14.28 13.01
C SER A 76 16.91 -15.49 13.34
N ARG A 77 15.67 -15.28 13.77
CA ARG A 77 14.76 -16.37 14.19
C ARG A 77 13.94 -16.97 13.05
N MET A 78 13.89 -16.30 11.90
CA MET A 78 13.08 -16.74 10.77
C MET A 78 13.80 -16.52 9.46
N ASP A 79 14.01 -17.58 8.69
CA ASP A 79 14.50 -17.44 7.32
C ASP A 79 13.41 -16.77 6.46
N MET A 80 13.61 -15.48 6.17
CA MET A 80 12.69 -14.68 5.35
C MET A 80 12.39 -15.34 4.02
N LYS A 81 13.34 -16.09 3.44
CA LYS A 81 13.13 -16.79 2.17
C LYS A 81 12.08 -17.87 2.31
N LEU A 82 12.10 -18.58 3.44
CA LEU A 82 11.20 -19.69 3.72
C LEU A 82 9.80 -19.17 4.10
N PHE A 83 9.72 -18.06 4.84
CA PHE A 83 8.47 -17.35 5.10
C PHE A 83 7.79 -16.89 3.80
N PHE A 84 8.51 -16.15 2.95
CA PHE A 84 7.97 -15.70 1.66
C PHE A 84 7.68 -16.85 0.71
N GLY A 85 8.44 -17.95 0.79
CA GLY A 85 8.15 -19.20 0.07
C GLY A 85 6.79 -19.78 0.43
N PHE A 86 6.47 -19.88 1.73
CA PHE A 86 5.14 -20.32 2.17
C PHE A 86 4.03 -19.33 1.81
N VAL A 87 4.28 -18.02 1.93
CA VAL A 87 3.32 -16.99 1.48
C VAL A 87 3.00 -17.17 0.00
N GLY A 88 4.01 -17.41 -0.84
CA GLY A 88 3.84 -17.69 -2.26
C GLY A 88 3.04 -18.98 -2.53
N VAL A 89 3.35 -20.07 -1.83
CA VAL A 89 2.60 -21.33 -1.95
C VAL A 89 1.13 -21.15 -1.55
N PHE A 90 0.86 -20.49 -0.42
CA PHE A 90 -0.51 -20.19 0.00
C PHE A 90 -1.21 -19.28 -0.99
N ASN A 91 -0.52 -18.29 -1.57
CA ASN A 91 -1.09 -17.43 -2.59
C ASN A 91 -1.50 -18.26 -3.81
N ILE A 92 -0.63 -19.14 -4.34
CA ILE A 92 -0.97 -20.02 -5.47
C ILE A 92 -2.15 -20.94 -5.13
N VAL A 93 -2.15 -21.58 -3.95
CA VAL A 93 -3.20 -22.52 -3.55
C VAL A 93 -4.54 -21.83 -3.28
N LEU A 94 -4.55 -20.60 -2.75
CA LEU A 94 -5.76 -19.87 -2.36
C LEU A 94 -6.31 -18.97 -3.49
N LEU A 95 -5.45 -18.30 -4.27
CA LEU A 95 -5.91 -17.46 -5.38
C LEU A 95 -6.33 -18.29 -6.59
N TRP A 96 -5.66 -19.39 -6.91
CA TRP A 96 -5.97 -20.16 -8.12
C TRP A 96 -7.44 -20.64 -8.16
N PRO A 97 -8.02 -21.19 -7.08
CA PRO A 97 -9.44 -21.56 -7.06
C PRO A 97 -10.39 -20.37 -7.22
N SER A 98 -10.04 -19.19 -6.69
CA SER A 98 -10.90 -18.00 -6.84
C SER A 98 -11.06 -17.59 -8.30
N LEU A 99 -10.03 -17.72 -9.14
CA LEU A 99 -10.13 -17.44 -10.57
C LEU A 99 -11.11 -18.39 -11.27
N ILE A 100 -11.06 -19.68 -10.92
CA ILE A 100 -11.97 -20.69 -11.46
C ILE A 100 -13.42 -20.39 -11.05
N ILE A 101 -13.65 -20.00 -9.79
CA ILE A 101 -14.98 -19.65 -9.28
C ILE A 101 -15.54 -18.44 -10.05
N VAL A 102 -14.74 -17.37 -10.19
CA VAL A 102 -15.15 -16.15 -10.92
C VAL A 102 -15.48 -16.46 -12.39
N HIS A 103 -14.70 -17.35 -13.02
CA HIS A 103 -14.96 -17.81 -14.38
C HIS A 103 -16.29 -18.56 -14.50
N TYR A 104 -16.59 -19.48 -13.58
CA TYR A 104 -17.87 -20.19 -13.56
C TYR A 104 -19.07 -19.29 -13.26
N LEU A 105 -18.89 -18.23 -12.47
CA LEU A 105 -19.92 -17.22 -12.22
C LEU A 105 -20.15 -16.30 -13.43
N GLY A 106 -19.33 -16.38 -14.48
CA GLY A 106 -19.45 -15.58 -15.69
C GLY A 106 -19.17 -14.09 -15.49
N LEU A 107 -18.51 -13.72 -14.38
CA LEU A 107 -18.17 -12.33 -14.07
C LEU A 107 -16.96 -11.86 -14.90
N GLU A 108 -15.92 -12.71 -15.01
CA GLU A 108 -14.75 -12.47 -15.86
C GLU A 108 -14.31 -13.78 -16.54
N PRO A 109 -14.23 -13.84 -17.89
CA PRO A 109 -13.70 -15.00 -18.58
C PRO A 109 -12.19 -15.13 -18.33
N PHE A 110 -11.73 -16.34 -18.00
CA PHE A 110 -10.31 -16.60 -17.85
C PHE A 110 -9.65 -16.68 -19.23
N GLU A 111 -8.91 -15.64 -19.59
CA GLU A 111 -8.14 -15.57 -20.83
C GLU A 111 -6.64 -15.47 -20.51
N LEU A 112 -5.83 -16.26 -21.22
CA LEU A 112 -4.38 -16.17 -21.12
C LEU A 112 -3.88 -14.94 -21.88
N PRO A 113 -2.74 -14.34 -21.47
CA PRO A 113 -2.20 -13.17 -22.14
C PRO A 113 -1.95 -13.48 -23.63
N PRO A 114 -2.54 -12.72 -24.57
CA PRO A 114 -2.57 -13.10 -25.98
C PRO A 114 -1.22 -12.88 -26.69
N ASN A 115 -0.44 -11.90 -26.23
CA ASN A 115 0.78 -11.45 -26.90
C ASN A 115 2.03 -11.68 -26.03
N LYS A 116 3.17 -11.94 -26.69
CA LYS A 116 4.48 -12.09 -26.02
C LYS A 116 4.89 -10.84 -25.25
N GLU A 117 4.52 -9.65 -25.71
CA GLU A 117 4.77 -8.38 -25.03
C GLU A 117 4.02 -8.30 -23.69
N VAL A 118 2.75 -8.72 -23.66
CA VAL A 118 1.95 -8.75 -22.43
C VAL A 118 2.54 -9.75 -21.44
N TRP A 119 2.96 -10.92 -21.92
CA TRP A 119 3.69 -11.89 -21.09
C TRP A 119 4.96 -11.29 -20.48
N PHE A 120 5.75 -10.55 -21.26
CA PHE A 120 6.95 -9.89 -20.75
C PHE A 120 6.62 -8.85 -19.68
N VAL A 121 5.63 -7.99 -19.93
CA VAL A 121 5.19 -6.96 -18.96
C VAL A 121 4.68 -7.60 -17.67
N VAL A 122 3.90 -8.68 -17.76
CA VAL A 122 3.40 -9.41 -16.59
C VAL A 122 4.54 -10.03 -15.80
N LEU A 123 5.46 -10.76 -16.44
CA LEU A 123 6.60 -11.37 -15.77
C LEU A 123 7.52 -10.34 -15.11
N PHE A 124 7.75 -9.21 -15.79
CA PHE A 124 8.53 -8.11 -15.27
C PHE A 124 7.86 -7.45 -14.06
N ASN A 125 6.55 -7.17 -14.15
CA ASN A 125 5.77 -6.65 -13.03
C ASN A 125 5.78 -7.61 -11.85
N CYS A 126 5.54 -8.92 -12.07
CA CYS A 126 5.58 -9.92 -11.01
C CYS A 126 6.94 -9.94 -10.30
N SER A 127 8.04 -9.84 -11.05
CA SER A 127 9.40 -9.83 -10.48
C SER A 127 9.65 -8.60 -9.61
N ILE A 128 9.22 -7.43 -10.06
CA ILE A 128 9.36 -6.17 -9.30
C ILE A 128 8.44 -6.16 -8.08
N SER A 129 7.18 -6.58 -8.23
CA SER A 129 6.22 -6.63 -7.14
C SER A 129 6.70 -7.57 -6.02
N PHE A 130 7.23 -8.74 -6.37
CA PHE A 130 7.84 -9.64 -5.40
C PHE A 130 9.01 -8.99 -4.65
N LEU A 131 9.90 -8.30 -5.37
CA LEU A 131 11.01 -7.58 -4.74
C LEU A 131 10.50 -6.44 -3.83
N ALA A 132 9.47 -5.72 -4.26
CA ALA A 132 8.86 -4.63 -3.49
C ALA A 132 8.24 -5.15 -2.19
N ASP A 133 7.52 -6.27 -2.22
CA ASP A 133 6.93 -6.90 -1.02
C ASP A 133 8.01 -7.39 -0.05
N PHE A 134 9.10 -7.96 -0.58
CA PHE A 134 10.24 -8.37 0.23
C PHE A 134 10.91 -7.17 0.92
N LEU A 135 11.17 -6.09 0.17
CA LEU A 135 11.76 -4.86 0.70
C LEU A 135 10.83 -4.18 1.70
N TRP A 136 9.52 -4.19 1.45
CA TRP A 136 8.50 -3.68 2.35
C TRP A 136 8.53 -4.41 3.69
N ALA A 137 8.51 -5.76 3.67
CA ALA A 137 8.56 -6.54 4.90
C ALA A 137 9.87 -6.32 5.65
N ARG A 138 11.01 -6.28 4.95
CA ARG A 138 12.30 -6.00 5.57
C ARG A 138 12.36 -4.60 6.18
N ALA A 139 11.87 -3.58 5.48
CA ALA A 139 11.78 -2.23 6.00
C ALA A 139 10.89 -2.17 7.26
N MET A 140 9.79 -2.92 7.28
CA MET A 140 8.87 -2.97 8.41
C MET A 140 9.51 -3.61 9.63
N LEU A 141 10.28 -4.68 9.42
CA LEU A 141 11.01 -5.36 10.48
C LEU A 141 12.19 -4.54 11.02
N LEU A 142 12.82 -3.71 10.20
CA LEU A 142 13.92 -2.83 10.63
C LEU A 142 13.45 -1.51 11.26
N THR A 143 12.26 -1.02 10.88
CA THR A 143 11.71 0.25 11.39
C THR A 143 10.41 -0.01 12.16
N SER A 144 9.28 0.52 11.69
CA SER A 144 7.95 0.27 12.24
C SER A 144 6.89 0.21 11.15
N PRO A 145 5.77 -0.50 11.37
CA PRO A 145 4.67 -0.56 10.41
C PRO A 145 4.14 0.81 9.98
N LEU A 146 4.05 1.78 10.90
CA LEU A 146 3.65 3.16 10.60
C LEU A 146 4.63 3.86 9.66
N THR A 147 5.93 3.85 9.95
CA THR A 147 6.95 4.52 9.12
C THR A 147 6.95 3.96 7.69
N VAL A 148 6.83 2.63 7.55
CA VAL A 148 6.75 2.00 6.22
C VAL A 148 5.47 2.38 5.48
N THR A 149 4.33 2.41 6.17
CA THR A 149 3.06 2.78 5.54
C THR A 149 3.08 4.23 5.04
N VAL A 150 3.61 5.16 5.84
CA VAL A 150 3.80 6.55 5.40
C VAL A 150 4.86 6.66 4.30
N GLY A 151 5.90 5.82 4.35
CA GLY A 151 6.89 5.71 3.29
C GLY A 151 6.30 5.27 1.96
N LEU A 152 5.34 4.34 1.96
CA LEU A 152 4.59 3.97 0.75
C LEU A 152 3.77 5.14 0.19
N CYS A 153 3.29 6.07 1.03
CA CYS A 153 2.62 7.28 0.55
C CYS A 153 3.57 8.24 -0.19
N LEU A 154 4.89 8.16 -0.03
CA LEU A 154 5.86 8.91 -0.87
C LEU A 154 5.82 8.50 -2.35
N THR A 155 5.13 7.41 -2.69
CA THR A 155 4.85 7.10 -4.10
C THR A 155 4.01 8.20 -4.77
N ILE A 156 3.21 8.96 -4.02
CA ILE A 156 2.41 10.08 -4.54
C ILE A 156 3.30 11.21 -5.09
N PRO A 157 4.20 11.84 -4.29
CA PRO A 157 5.13 12.84 -4.82
C PRO A 157 6.08 12.25 -5.87
N LEU A 158 6.46 10.98 -5.77
CA LEU A 158 7.29 10.35 -6.80
C LEU A 158 6.54 10.22 -8.13
N ALA A 159 5.28 9.80 -8.10
CA ALA A 159 4.40 9.74 -9.28
C ALA A 159 4.22 11.14 -9.89
N MET A 160 4.12 12.19 -9.07
CA MET A 160 4.11 13.58 -9.54
C MET A 160 5.32 13.90 -10.41
N ILE A 161 6.52 13.59 -9.90
CA ILE A 161 7.77 13.87 -10.59
C ILE A 161 7.82 13.10 -11.90
N CYS A 162 7.39 11.83 -11.89
CA CYS A 162 7.26 11.03 -13.10
C CYS A 162 6.30 11.66 -14.13
N ASP A 163 5.14 12.18 -13.69
CA ASP A 163 4.19 12.84 -14.59
C ASP A 163 4.75 14.12 -15.22
N VAL A 164 5.49 14.93 -14.45
CA VAL A 164 6.14 16.14 -14.96
C VAL A 164 7.26 15.79 -15.94
N VAL A 165 8.09 14.80 -15.62
CA VAL A 165 9.28 14.43 -16.42
C VAL A 165 8.90 13.68 -17.71
N PHE A 166 7.97 12.72 -17.62
CA PHE A 166 7.65 11.84 -18.76
C PHE A 166 6.41 12.30 -19.53
N LYS A 167 5.40 12.87 -18.87
CA LYS A 167 4.15 13.29 -19.54
C LYS A 167 4.13 14.80 -19.83
N PHE A 168 5.11 15.57 -19.35
CA PHE A 168 5.16 17.04 -19.46
C PHE A 168 3.86 17.73 -19.02
N LYS A 169 3.11 17.09 -18.11
CA LYS A 169 1.85 17.61 -17.56
C LYS A 169 2.15 18.31 -16.24
N LEU A 170 1.82 19.60 -16.18
CA LEU A 170 1.86 20.34 -14.92
C LEU A 170 0.55 20.10 -14.17
N ASN A 171 0.67 19.43 -13.02
CA ASN A 171 -0.45 19.23 -12.12
C ASN A 171 -0.84 20.54 -11.45
N SER A 172 -2.08 20.63 -10.97
CA SER A 172 -2.62 21.81 -10.28
C SER A 172 -1.75 22.21 -9.08
N PRO A 173 -1.65 23.50 -8.72
CA PRO A 173 -0.91 23.95 -7.53
C PRO A 173 -1.30 23.21 -6.24
N ILE A 174 -2.57 22.81 -6.11
CA ILE A 174 -3.07 22.04 -4.96
C ILE A 174 -2.46 20.64 -4.88
N TYR A 175 -2.17 20.03 -6.04
CA TYR A 175 -1.52 18.73 -6.13
C TYR A 175 -0.07 18.83 -5.62
N PHE A 176 0.66 19.88 -5.99
CA PHE A 176 2.01 20.14 -5.48
C PHE A 176 2.00 20.38 -3.97
N PHE A 177 1.02 21.13 -3.46
CA PHE A 177 0.85 21.36 -2.03
C PHE A 177 0.59 20.05 -1.27
N GLY A 178 -0.31 19.19 -1.79
CA GLY A 178 -0.59 17.88 -1.20
C GLY A 178 0.66 16.98 -1.19
N ALA A 179 1.39 16.92 -2.31
CA ALA A 179 2.65 16.18 -2.42
C ALA A 179 3.72 16.67 -1.44
N PHE A 180 3.88 17.99 -1.30
CA PHE A 180 4.78 18.60 -0.31
C PHE A 180 4.41 18.20 1.12
N LEU A 181 3.12 18.22 1.43
CA LEU A 181 2.60 17.91 2.76
C LEU A 181 2.81 16.42 3.10
N VAL A 182 2.65 15.50 2.14
CA VAL A 182 3.01 14.09 2.28
C VAL A 182 4.51 13.92 2.60
N CYS A 183 5.40 14.61 1.87
CA CYS A 183 6.84 14.59 2.15
C CYS A 183 7.17 15.13 3.55
N PHE A 184 6.52 16.23 3.96
CA PHE A 184 6.72 16.84 5.27
C PHE A 184 6.28 15.91 6.41
N SER A 185 5.12 15.26 6.26
CA SER A 185 4.63 14.26 7.20
C SER A 185 5.56 13.07 7.35
N PHE A 186 6.11 12.55 6.23
CA PHE A 186 7.10 11.48 6.27
C PHE A 186 8.36 11.90 7.02
N TYR A 187 8.88 13.09 6.75
CA TYR A 187 10.09 13.60 7.40
C TYR A 187 9.92 13.67 8.94
N TRP A 188 8.81 14.22 9.41
CA TRP A 188 8.55 14.34 10.85
C TRP A 188 8.32 12.99 11.55
N ILE A 189 7.63 12.05 10.89
CA ILE A 189 7.45 10.69 11.42
C ILE A 189 8.80 9.99 11.53
N ASN A 190 9.60 10.03 10.47
CA ASN A 190 10.91 9.37 10.47
C ASN A 190 11.84 9.98 11.53
N LYS A 191 11.84 11.31 11.69
CA LYS A 191 12.61 11.98 12.75
C LYS A 191 12.13 11.58 14.14
N SER A 192 10.82 11.60 14.38
CA SER A 192 10.24 11.19 15.67
C SER A 192 10.54 9.73 16.00
N GLU A 193 10.68 8.86 15.01
CA GLU A 193 11.03 7.45 15.21
C GLU A 193 12.52 7.27 15.52
N GLN A 194 13.39 8.09 14.94
CA GLN A 194 14.82 8.10 15.26
C GLN A 194 15.09 8.59 16.69
N ASP A 195 14.32 9.58 17.16
CA ASP A 195 14.48 10.11 18.52
C ASP A 195 14.01 9.12 19.62
N GLU A 196 13.26 8.07 19.25
CA GLU A 196 12.71 7.08 20.19
C GLU A 196 13.48 5.73 20.23
N ASN A 197 14.36 5.46 19.25
CA ASN A 197 15.18 4.24 19.17
C ASN A 197 16.60 4.47 19.68
#